data_AF-A0AAN5C906-F1
#
_entry.id   AF-A0AAN5C906-F1
#
_cell.length_a   1.000
_cell.length_b   1.000
_cell.length_c   1.000
_cell.angle_alpha   90.00
_cell.angle_beta   90.00
_cell.angle_gamma   90.00
#
_symmetry.space_group_name_H-M   'P 1'
#
loop_
_entity.id
_entity.type
_entity.pdbx_description
1 polymer ?
#
loop_
_entity_poly.entity_id
_entity_poly.type
_entity_poly.pdbx_seq_one_letter_code
_entity_poly.pdbx_strand_id
1 'polypeptide(L)'
;MADVPNPFAAPTQFSNFVLIVEGKKLHVNKEYLSMHSPVFAGMFSGEFAVNEEEVEIKDIVYEEFVEFLNVIHPSLSPITASNVKYVLRYAAQFQMEGVMDKAEEFLKSARNVNTARKLLFAYMYHLDSLKQHCLDSFRSVEDIFALQNHLEYPILTEPIKLLLFDKLMALGERSGRH
;
A
#
# COMPACT_ATOMS: atom_id res chain seq x y z
N MET A 1 11.48 -2.22 21.34
CA MET A 1 10.28 -2.12 20.49
C MET A 1 9.13 -2.55 21.36
N ALA A 2 8.14 -1.68 21.59
CA ALA A 2 6.98 -2.07 22.39
C ALA A 2 6.21 -3.16 21.63
N ASP A 3 5.88 -4.24 22.33
CA ASP A 3 5.09 -5.34 21.81
C ASP A 3 3.68 -4.81 21.51
N VAL A 4 3.39 -4.50 20.25
CA VAL A 4 2.05 -4.05 19.85
C VAL A 4 1.13 -5.25 20.03
N PRO A 5 0.09 -5.16 20.88
CA PRO A 5 -0.80 -6.30 21.11
C PRO A 5 -1.37 -6.77 19.77
N ASN A 6 -1.23 -8.07 19.49
CA ASN A 6 -1.86 -8.67 18.31
C ASN A 6 -3.29 -9.07 18.68
N PRO A 7 -4.33 -8.30 18.28
CA PRO A 7 -5.71 -8.61 18.63
C PRO A 7 -6.23 -9.87 17.93
N PHE A 8 -5.51 -10.36 16.90
CA PHE A 8 -5.86 -11.54 16.12
C PHE A 8 -5.23 -12.82 16.68
N ALA A 9 -4.41 -12.74 17.73
CA ALA A 9 -3.73 -13.91 18.31
C ALA A 9 -4.68 -14.86 19.08
N ALA A 10 -5.88 -14.38 19.44
CA ALA A 10 -6.90 -15.16 20.14
C ALA A 10 -8.28 -14.93 19.51
N PRO A 11 -9.21 -15.89 19.59
CA PRO A 11 -10.56 -15.72 19.08
C PRO A 11 -11.33 -14.67 19.89
N THR A 12 -12.13 -13.88 19.18
CA THR A 12 -13.10 -12.94 19.77
C THR A 12 -14.52 -13.39 19.45
N GLN A 13 -15.53 -12.75 20.04
CA GLN A 13 -16.94 -13.01 19.70
C GLN A 13 -17.29 -12.70 18.22
N PHE A 14 -16.43 -11.96 17.52
CA PHE A 14 -16.61 -11.61 16.11
C PHE A 14 -15.69 -12.42 15.19
N SER A 15 -14.79 -13.23 15.73
CA SER A 15 -13.89 -14.08 14.95
C SER A 15 -14.61 -15.39 14.60
N ASN A 16 -14.64 -15.74 13.33
CA ASN A 16 -15.31 -16.95 12.84
C ASN A 16 -14.50 -17.72 11.79
N PHE A 17 -13.23 -17.35 11.62
CA PHE A 17 -12.30 -18.01 10.70
C PHE A 17 -10.86 -17.81 11.15
N VAL A 18 -9.97 -18.72 10.74
CA VAL A 18 -8.54 -18.68 11.07
C VAL A 18 -7.68 -18.60 9.80
N LEU A 19 -6.84 -17.59 9.72
CA LEU A 19 -5.74 -17.52 8.75
C LEU A 19 -4.47 -18.07 9.39
N ILE A 20 -3.77 -18.97 8.70
CA ILE A 20 -2.47 -19.49 9.12
C ILE A 20 -1.40 -18.79 8.27
N VAL A 21 -0.51 -18.05 8.91
CA VAL A 21 0.60 -17.32 8.27
C VAL A 21 1.89 -17.69 8.99
N GLU A 22 2.87 -18.21 8.27
CA GLU A 22 4.14 -18.72 8.84
C GLU A 22 3.92 -19.69 10.03
N GLY A 23 2.90 -20.54 9.93
CA GLY A 23 2.52 -21.51 10.98
C GLY A 23 1.84 -20.90 12.20
N LYS A 24 1.62 -19.58 12.25
CA LYS A 24 0.94 -18.88 13.34
C LYS A 24 -0.53 -18.60 12.96
N LYS A 25 -1.44 -18.75 13.92
CA LYS A 25 -2.89 -18.54 13.73
C LYS A 25 -3.27 -17.08 13.92
N LEU A 26 -4.16 -16.58 13.07
CA LEU A 26 -4.78 -15.27 13.12
C LEU A 26 -6.30 -15.42 13.03
N HIS A 27 -6.99 -15.06 14.11
CA HIS A 27 -8.43 -15.16 14.23
C HIS A 27 -9.10 -13.92 13.64
N VAL A 28 -9.87 -14.11 12.56
CA VAL A 28 -10.47 -13.02 11.77
C VAL A 28 -11.97 -13.22 11.59
N ASN A 29 -12.63 -12.19 11.07
CA ASN A 29 -14.02 -12.26 10.59
C ASN A 29 -14.01 -12.41 9.06
N LYS A 30 -14.46 -13.57 8.53
CA LYS A 30 -14.37 -13.87 7.10
C LYS A 30 -15.31 -13.01 6.26
N GLU A 31 -16.50 -12.67 6.76
CA GLU A 31 -17.47 -11.83 6.04
C GLU A 31 -16.94 -10.41 5.90
N TYR A 32 -16.29 -9.87 6.95
CA TYR A 32 -15.67 -8.56 6.93
C TYR A 32 -14.56 -8.47 5.88
N LEU A 33 -13.65 -9.45 5.88
CA LEU A 33 -12.58 -9.52 4.89
C LEU A 33 -13.14 -9.72 3.47
N SER A 34 -14.15 -10.58 3.31
CA SER A 34 -14.81 -10.83 2.00
C SER A 34 -15.48 -9.58 1.45
N MET A 35 -16.11 -8.78 2.31
CA MET A 35 -16.78 -7.54 1.93
C MET A 35 -15.81 -6.54 1.30
N HIS A 36 -14.55 -6.55 1.75
CA HIS A 36 -13.52 -5.61 1.32
C HIS A 36 -12.51 -6.20 0.33
N SER A 37 -12.58 -7.49 0.03
CA SER A 37 -11.61 -8.20 -0.80
C SER A 37 -12.30 -9.33 -1.57
N PRO A 38 -12.40 -9.23 -2.91
CA PRO A 38 -12.88 -10.33 -3.74
C PRO A 38 -11.96 -11.56 -3.66
N VAL A 39 -10.66 -11.36 -3.40
CA VAL A 39 -9.70 -12.46 -3.17
C VAL A 39 -10.06 -13.23 -1.90
N PHE A 40 -10.31 -12.56 -0.78
CA PHE A 40 -10.77 -13.23 0.44
C PHE A 40 -12.16 -13.84 0.26
N ALA A 41 -13.08 -13.15 -0.44
CA ALA A 41 -14.40 -13.72 -0.75
C ALA A 41 -14.27 -15.05 -1.52
N GLY A 42 -13.41 -15.11 -2.55
CA GLY A 42 -13.11 -16.33 -3.28
C GLY A 42 -12.40 -17.39 -2.43
N MET A 43 -11.43 -16.97 -1.61
CA MET A 43 -10.69 -17.84 -0.71
C MET A 43 -11.58 -18.54 0.33
N PHE A 44 -12.58 -17.84 0.86
CA PHE A 44 -13.49 -18.36 1.88
C PHE A 44 -14.75 -19.06 1.33
N SER A 45 -15.07 -18.86 0.04
CA SER A 45 -16.27 -19.44 -0.59
C SER A 45 -16.03 -20.75 -1.35
N GLY A 46 -14.78 -21.22 -1.48
CA GLY A 46 -14.42 -22.35 -2.37
C GLY A 46 -13.51 -23.44 -1.78
N GLU A 47 -13.15 -24.39 -2.66
CA GLU A 47 -12.38 -25.64 -2.44
C GLU A 47 -10.97 -25.51 -1.83
N PHE A 48 -10.54 -24.31 -1.44
CA PHE A 48 -9.21 -24.04 -0.88
C PHE A 48 -9.17 -24.11 0.65
N ALA A 49 -10.32 -24.18 1.30
CA ALA A 49 -10.42 -24.39 2.74
C ALA A 49 -9.98 -25.83 3.05
N VAL A 50 -8.80 -26.00 3.65
CA VAL A 50 -8.29 -27.32 4.08
C VAL A 50 -9.24 -27.93 5.12
N ASN A 51 -9.93 -27.08 5.88
CA ASN A 51 -11.09 -27.34 6.73
C ASN A 51 -12.05 -26.14 6.61
N GLU A 52 -13.35 -26.31 6.89
CA GLU A 52 -14.37 -25.23 6.80
C GLU A 52 -14.08 -23.97 7.65
N GLU A 53 -13.06 -24.01 8.51
CA GLU A 53 -12.76 -23.02 9.54
C GLU A 53 -11.35 -22.37 9.45
N GLU A 54 -10.43 -22.91 8.63
CA GLU A 54 -9.06 -22.37 8.53
C GLU A 54 -8.40 -22.50 7.14
N VAL A 55 -7.53 -21.54 6.79
CA VAL A 55 -6.75 -21.54 5.53
C VAL A 55 -5.31 -21.07 5.77
N GLU A 56 -4.35 -21.71 5.10
CA GLU A 56 -2.96 -21.26 5.09
C GLU A 56 -2.71 -20.26 3.95
N ILE A 57 -2.10 -19.12 4.27
CA ILE A 57 -1.65 -18.15 3.28
C ILE A 57 -0.12 -18.15 3.26
N LYS A 58 0.44 -18.45 2.08
CA LYS A 58 1.87 -18.54 1.83
C LYS A 58 2.42 -17.22 1.30
N ASP A 59 3.75 -17.08 1.35
CA ASP A 59 4.49 -15.91 0.84
C ASP A 59 4.13 -14.58 1.52
N ILE A 60 3.74 -14.65 2.80
CA ILE A 60 3.40 -13.51 3.63
C ILE A 60 4.26 -13.53 4.89
N VAL A 61 4.81 -12.37 5.25
CA VAL A 61 5.53 -12.16 6.50
C VAL A 61 4.53 -11.88 7.61
N TYR A 62 4.54 -12.67 8.68
CA TYR A 62 3.53 -12.62 9.74
C TYR A 62 3.39 -11.23 10.36
N GLU A 63 4.49 -10.61 10.76
CA GLU A 63 4.47 -9.32 11.46
C GLU A 63 3.92 -8.19 10.57
N GLU A 64 4.30 -8.16 9.29
CA GLU A 64 3.78 -7.19 8.32
C GLU A 64 2.28 -7.39 8.07
N PHE A 65 1.82 -8.65 8.09
CA PHE A 65 0.42 -8.98 7.86
C PHE A 65 -0.48 -8.66 9.05
N VAL A 66 0.01 -8.85 10.28
CA VAL A 66 -0.67 -8.38 11.50
C VAL A 66 -0.88 -6.87 11.45
N GLU A 67 0.14 -6.11 11.05
CA GLU A 67 0.02 -4.67 10.88
C GLU A 67 -0.98 -4.29 9.78
N PHE A 68 -0.98 -5.01 8.67
CA PHE A 68 -1.98 -4.83 7.61
C PHE A 68 -3.40 -5.09 8.10
N LEU A 69 -3.63 -6.19 8.82
CA LEU A 69 -4.93 -6.51 9.41
C LEU A 69 -5.40 -5.42 10.39
N ASN A 70 -4.49 -4.85 11.17
CA ASN A 70 -4.77 -3.71 12.05
C ASN A 70 -5.20 -2.46 11.26
N VAL A 71 -4.53 -2.14 10.14
CA VAL A 71 -4.88 -0.99 9.28
C VAL A 71 -6.28 -1.13 8.67
N ILE A 72 -6.68 -2.34 8.26
CA ILE A 72 -7.99 -2.55 7.64
C ILE A 72 -9.10 -2.68 8.67
N HIS A 73 -8.82 -3.18 9.87
CA HIS A 73 -9.84 -3.38 10.90
C HIS A 73 -10.39 -2.03 11.39
N PRO A 74 -11.71 -1.89 11.63
CA PRO A 74 -12.31 -0.61 12.05
C PRO A 74 -11.72 -0.03 13.35
N SER A 75 -10.99 -0.85 14.11
CA SER A 75 -10.58 -0.56 15.48
C SER A 75 -9.08 -0.40 15.72
N LEU A 76 -8.21 -0.01 14.76
CA LEU A 76 -6.91 0.71 14.97
C LEU A 76 -5.77 0.30 14.00
N SER A 77 -5.25 1.26 13.23
CA SER A 77 -3.83 1.69 13.16
C SER A 77 -3.66 2.64 11.96
N PRO A 78 -2.98 3.79 12.10
CA PRO A 78 -2.81 4.70 10.97
C PRO A 78 -1.88 4.10 9.91
N ILE A 79 -2.10 4.48 8.66
CA ILE A 79 -1.08 4.32 7.62
C ILE A 79 0.04 5.34 7.93
N THR A 80 1.27 4.89 7.86
CA THR A 80 2.49 5.62 8.20
C THR A 80 3.57 5.39 7.15
N ALA A 81 4.63 6.20 7.17
CA ALA A 81 5.74 6.06 6.22
C ALA A 81 6.48 4.72 6.36
N SER A 82 6.46 4.09 7.55
CA SER A 82 7.06 2.77 7.77
C SER A 82 6.18 1.64 7.25
N ASN A 83 4.85 1.77 7.33
CA ASN A 83 3.93 0.68 7.00
C ASN A 83 3.34 0.71 5.58
N VAL A 84 3.30 1.88 4.95
CA VAL A 84 2.61 2.08 3.67
C VAL A 84 3.10 1.12 2.57
N LYS A 85 4.38 0.72 2.60
CA LYS A 85 4.95 -0.21 1.61
C LYS A 85 4.25 -1.57 1.61
N TYR A 86 4.11 -2.23 2.77
CA TYR A 86 3.43 -3.53 2.83
C TYR A 86 1.92 -3.40 2.85
N VAL A 87 1.38 -2.27 3.35
CA VAL A 87 -0.05 -1.98 3.21
C VAL A 87 -0.45 -1.96 1.74
N LEU A 88 0.27 -1.24 0.88
CA LEU A 88 0.03 -1.24 -0.56
C LEU A 88 0.21 -2.62 -1.18
N ARG A 89 1.27 -3.35 -0.80
CA ARG A 89 1.54 -4.70 -1.33
C ARG A 89 0.38 -5.65 -1.05
N TYR A 90 -0.05 -5.73 0.21
CA TYR A 90 -1.12 -6.63 0.61
C TYR A 90 -2.48 -6.15 0.12
N ALA A 91 -2.76 -4.85 0.13
CA ALA A 91 -3.98 -4.31 -0.46
C ALA A 91 -4.08 -4.64 -1.95
N ALA A 92 -3.00 -4.55 -2.71
CA ALA A 92 -2.97 -4.98 -4.11
C ALA A 92 -3.13 -6.50 -4.26
N GLN A 93 -2.41 -7.29 -3.45
CA GLN A 93 -2.46 -8.76 -3.46
C GLN A 93 -3.87 -9.29 -3.17
N PHE A 94 -4.57 -8.68 -2.22
CA PHE A 94 -5.93 -9.04 -1.83
C PHE A 94 -7.01 -8.20 -2.54
N GLN A 95 -6.64 -7.36 -3.51
CA GLN A 95 -7.57 -6.54 -4.29
C GLN A 95 -8.50 -5.68 -3.41
N MET A 96 -7.95 -5.04 -2.38
CA MET A 96 -8.67 -4.21 -1.42
C MET A 96 -8.65 -2.73 -1.84
N GLU A 97 -9.50 -2.35 -2.80
CA GLU A 97 -9.54 -0.99 -3.36
C GLU A 97 -9.69 0.10 -2.28
N GLY A 98 -10.60 -0.08 -1.31
CA GLY A 98 -10.78 0.91 -0.24
C GLY A 98 -9.56 1.10 0.66
N VAL A 99 -8.64 0.13 0.71
CA VAL A 99 -7.36 0.26 1.43
C VAL A 99 -6.30 0.93 0.55
N MET A 100 -6.32 0.64 -0.76
CA MET A 100 -5.51 1.35 -1.76
C MET A 100 -5.79 2.85 -1.75
N ASP A 101 -7.06 3.24 -1.75
CA ASP A 101 -7.48 4.65 -1.70
C ASP A 101 -6.98 5.35 -0.43
N LYS A 102 -7.14 4.70 0.74
CA LYS A 102 -6.63 5.22 2.02
C LYS A 102 -5.11 5.40 2.00
N ALA A 103 -4.38 4.44 1.44
CA ALA A 103 -2.93 4.52 1.32
C ALA A 103 -2.51 5.63 0.35
N GLU A 104 -3.26 5.81 -0.75
CA GLU A 104 -3.02 6.88 -1.71
C GLU A 104 -3.22 8.27 -1.08
N GLU A 105 -4.30 8.47 -0.34
CA GLU A 105 -4.59 9.73 0.38
C GLU A 105 -3.55 10.03 1.47
N PHE A 106 -3.10 9.00 2.20
CA PHE A 106 -1.97 9.14 3.10
C PHE A 106 -0.72 9.62 2.35
N LEU A 107 -0.38 9.01 1.21
CA LEU A 107 0.82 9.39 0.46
C LEU A 107 0.74 10.81 -0.11
N LYS A 108 -0.44 11.28 -0.54
CA LYS A 108 -0.63 12.67 -0.99
C LYS A 108 -0.31 13.65 0.15
N SER A 109 -0.82 13.39 1.36
CA SER A 109 -0.66 14.28 2.53
C SER A 109 0.67 14.11 3.28
N ALA A 110 1.36 12.96 3.15
CA ALA A 110 2.57 12.64 3.89
C ALA A 110 3.77 13.51 3.48
N ARG A 111 4.25 14.37 4.38
CA ARG A 111 5.45 15.20 4.16
C ARG A 111 6.77 14.47 4.40
N ASN A 112 6.73 13.40 5.20
CA ASN A 112 7.88 12.57 5.56
C ASN A 112 8.17 11.45 4.53
N VAL A 113 7.39 11.37 3.45
CA VAL A 113 7.67 10.49 2.31
C VAL A 113 8.10 11.36 1.14
N ASN A 114 9.28 11.14 0.59
CA ASN A 114 9.79 11.93 -0.53
C ASN A 114 9.02 11.63 -1.84
N THR A 115 8.93 12.62 -2.72
CA THR A 115 8.24 12.53 -4.02
C THR A 115 8.76 11.39 -4.91
N ALA A 116 10.06 11.07 -4.91
CA ALA A 116 10.61 9.94 -5.66
C ALA A 116 9.96 8.62 -5.21
N ARG A 117 9.85 8.40 -3.91
CA ARG A 117 9.23 7.21 -3.34
C ARG A 117 7.73 7.17 -3.56
N LYS A 118 7.04 8.31 -3.48
CA LYS A 118 5.62 8.42 -3.86
C LYS A 118 5.40 8.05 -5.33
N LEU A 119 6.23 8.56 -6.25
CA LEU A 119 6.17 8.23 -7.67
C LEU A 119 6.43 6.73 -7.92
N LEU A 120 7.39 6.14 -7.21
CA LEU A 120 7.63 4.70 -7.29
C LEU A 120 6.38 3.91 -6.89
N PHE A 121 5.77 4.22 -5.75
CA PHE A 121 4.54 3.56 -5.33
C PHE A 121 3.38 3.80 -6.30
N ALA A 122 3.24 5.04 -6.78
CA ALA A 122 2.19 5.38 -7.73
C ALA A 122 2.31 4.60 -9.03
N TYR A 123 3.54 4.40 -9.51
CA TYR A 123 3.80 3.59 -10.69
C TYR A 123 3.57 2.09 -10.43
N MET A 124 4.14 1.55 -9.35
CA MET A 124 4.07 0.12 -9.03
C MET A 124 2.65 -0.38 -8.77
N TYR A 125 1.80 0.46 -8.20
CA TYR A 125 0.45 0.10 -7.79
C TYR A 125 -0.64 0.81 -8.61
N HIS A 126 -0.28 1.42 -9.74
CA HIS A 126 -1.20 2.11 -10.65
C HIS A 126 -2.07 3.20 -9.95
N LEU A 127 -1.48 3.96 -9.03
CA LEU A 127 -2.16 5.03 -8.29
C LEU A 127 -2.09 6.35 -9.10
N ASP A 128 -2.98 6.48 -10.06
CA ASP A 128 -2.95 7.61 -11.03
C ASP A 128 -3.13 8.98 -10.37
N SER A 129 -3.96 9.07 -9.32
CA SER A 129 -4.19 10.35 -8.64
C SER A 129 -2.95 10.78 -7.87
N LEU A 130 -2.24 9.86 -7.20
CA LEU A 130 -0.96 10.13 -6.56
C LEU A 130 0.14 10.46 -7.57
N LYS A 131 0.19 9.74 -8.70
CA LYS A 131 1.14 10.04 -9.80
C LYS A 131 0.96 11.48 -10.25
N GLN A 132 -0.27 11.89 -10.55
CA GLN A 132 -0.59 13.24 -10.99
C GLN A 132 -0.27 14.27 -9.91
N HIS A 133 -0.65 14.00 -8.65
CA HIS A 133 -0.32 14.86 -7.51
C HIS A 133 1.20 15.09 -7.37
N CYS A 134 2.01 14.05 -7.56
CA CYS A 134 3.47 14.17 -7.55
C CYS A 134 3.97 15.00 -8.73
N LEU A 135 3.48 14.75 -9.94
CA LEU A 135 3.90 15.51 -11.13
C LEU A 135 3.50 17.00 -11.02
N ASP A 136 2.37 17.32 -10.42
CA ASP A 136 1.92 18.69 -10.20
C ASP A 136 2.67 19.42 -9.09
N SER A 137 3.36 18.66 -8.23
CA SER A 137 4.24 19.25 -7.21
C SER A 137 5.51 19.88 -7.80
N PHE A 138 5.97 19.43 -8.98
CA PHE A 138 7.08 20.06 -9.71
C PHE A 138 6.57 21.28 -10.49
N ARG A 139 6.96 22.47 -10.02
CA ARG A 139 6.56 23.77 -10.55
C ARG A 139 7.62 24.40 -11.44
N SER A 140 8.88 24.00 -11.29
CA SER A 140 9.99 24.45 -12.12
C SER A 140 10.95 23.34 -12.50
N VAL A 141 11.87 23.63 -13.44
CA VAL A 141 12.90 22.67 -13.85
C VAL A 141 13.86 22.36 -12.69
N GLU A 142 14.09 23.33 -11.82
CA GLU A 142 14.92 23.19 -10.61
C GLU A 142 14.35 22.16 -9.63
N ASP A 143 13.01 22.04 -9.51
CA ASP A 143 12.40 21.03 -8.64
C ASP A 143 12.74 19.60 -9.11
N ILE A 144 12.78 19.39 -10.43
CA ILE A 144 13.13 18.09 -11.03
C ILE A 144 14.63 17.82 -10.88
N PHE A 145 15.48 18.82 -11.07
CA PHE A 145 16.92 18.68 -10.81
C PHE A 145 17.22 18.42 -9.33
N ALA A 146 16.49 19.05 -8.41
CA ALA A 146 16.61 18.77 -6.98
C ALA A 146 16.27 17.30 -6.66
N LEU A 147 15.26 16.75 -7.33
CA LEU A 147 14.92 15.34 -7.24
C LEU A 147 16.05 14.44 -7.76
N GLN A 148 16.68 14.79 -8.90
CA GLN A 148 17.79 14.01 -9.48
C GLN A 148 19.00 13.88 -8.55
N ASN A 149 19.23 14.90 -7.72
CA ASN A 149 20.31 14.91 -6.73
C ASN A 149 19.93 14.23 -5.41
N HIS A 150 18.70 13.75 -5.25
CA HIS A 150 18.23 13.13 -4.02
C HIS A 150 18.68 11.66 -3.91
N LEU A 151 18.95 11.21 -2.67
CA LEU A 151 19.43 9.85 -2.38
C LEU A 151 18.50 8.74 -2.86
N GLU A 152 17.20 9.03 -2.96
CA GLU A 152 16.18 8.08 -3.42
C GLU A 152 15.98 8.11 -4.95
N TYR A 153 16.58 9.04 -5.71
CA TYR A 153 16.45 9.04 -7.18
C TYR A 153 16.88 7.73 -7.86
N PRO A 154 17.94 7.03 -7.42
CA PRO A 154 18.36 5.77 -8.03
C PRO A 154 17.30 4.66 -8.00
N ILE A 155 16.29 4.75 -7.11
CA ILE A 155 15.21 3.74 -7.04
C ILE A 155 14.22 3.87 -8.20
N LEU A 156 14.24 4.99 -8.93
CA LEU A 156 13.29 5.26 -10.00
C LEU A 156 13.59 4.40 -11.24
N THR A 157 12.56 3.73 -11.75
CA THR A 157 12.62 2.95 -12.98
C THR A 157 12.66 3.86 -14.22
N GLU A 158 13.08 3.33 -15.36
CA GLU A 158 13.12 4.07 -16.64
C GLU A 158 11.77 4.71 -17.01
N PRO A 159 10.61 4.04 -16.87
CA PRO A 159 9.31 4.67 -17.14
C PRO A 159 9.04 5.90 -16.27
N ILE A 160 9.46 5.88 -15.00
CA ILE A 160 9.28 7.04 -14.11
C ILE A 160 10.24 8.16 -14.53
N LYS A 161 11.47 7.84 -14.92
CA LYS A 161 12.43 8.82 -15.43
C LYS A 161 11.94 9.47 -16.72
N LEU A 162 11.28 8.71 -17.60
CA LEU A 162 10.65 9.25 -18.82
C LEU A 162 9.51 10.22 -18.46
N LEU A 163 8.64 9.87 -17.51
CA LEU A 163 7.59 10.79 -17.03
C LEU A 163 8.16 12.09 -16.47
N LEU A 164 9.29 12.03 -15.76
CA LEU A 164 9.99 13.21 -15.26
C LEU A 164 10.61 14.03 -16.40
N PHE A 165 11.13 13.38 -17.44
CA PHE A 165 11.63 14.05 -18.64
C PHE A 165 10.51 14.78 -19.40
N ASP A 166 9.37 14.13 -19.61
CA ASP A 166 8.20 14.76 -20.25
C ASP A 166 7.72 15.98 -19.45
N LYS A 167 7.68 15.86 -18.11
CA LYS A 167 7.36 16.99 -17.23
C LYS A 167 8.39 18.12 -17.35
N LEU A 168 9.68 17.80 -17.42
CA LEU A 168 10.77 18.77 -17.59
C LEU A 168 10.61 19.56 -18.90
N MET A 169 10.34 18.87 -20.01
CA MET A 169 10.11 19.50 -21.31
C MET A 169 8.89 20.44 -21.27
N ALA A 170 7.78 19.98 -20.68
CA ALA A 170 6.56 20.79 -20.54
C ALA A 170 6.75 22.05 -19.68
N LEU A 171 7.65 22.01 -18.68
CA LEU A 171 8.00 23.18 -17.86
C LEU A 171 8.91 24.15 -18.63
N GLY A 172 9.89 23.64 -19.39
CA GLY A 172 10.80 24.45 -20.20
C GLY A 172 10.09 25.25 -21.30
N GLU A 173 9.13 24.64 -21.99
CA GLU A 173 8.31 25.33 -23.01
C GLU A 173 7.46 26.48 -22.47
N ARG A 174 7.10 26.45 -21.17
CA ARG A 174 6.34 27.52 -20.52
C ARG A 174 7.22 28.70 -20.15
N SER A 175 8.49 28.45 -19.83
CA SER A 175 9.45 29.50 -19.48
C SER A 175 9.93 30.31 -20.69
N GLY A 176 9.90 29.74 -21.90
CA GLY A 176 10.32 30.42 -23.14
C GLY A 176 9.24 31.23 -23.87
N ARG A 177 8.01 31.32 -23.32
CA ARG A 177 6.88 32.08 -23.88
C ARG A 177 6.62 33.42 -23.19
N HIS A 178 7.52 33.84 -22.30
CA HIS A 178 7.52 35.15 -21.63
C HIS A 178 8.74 35.95 -22.08
#